data_AF-A0AAI8P955-F1
#
_entry.id   AF-A0AAI8P955-F1
#
_cell.length_a   1.000
_cell.length_b   1.000
_cell.length_c   1.000
_cell.angle_alpha   90.00
_cell.angle_beta   90.00
_cell.angle_gamma   90.00
#
_symmetry.space_group_name_H-M   'P 1'
#
loop_
_entity.id
_entity.type
_entity.pdbx_description
1 polymer ?
#
loop_
_entity_poly.entity_id
_entity_poly.type
_entity_poly.pdbx_seq_one_letter_code
_entity_poly.pdbx_strand_id
1 'polypeptide(L)'
;MLPTLSEKELNRLEDLLISYGNEYSVINLAELNGFFTALASSPVKVTPEHWLPAVAGGKVPKFKKPAHEEAYTALMLRYASQVAEELADDLDRFQPLLEESETEEGTVIVLEEWCFGYMRGTQVTQWPTLPREQDALLKAISLHGLEDNVELLDTMSAADRQACVPQLLEAIRALYRYHHRPMH
;
A
#
# COMPACT_ATOMS: atom_id res chain seq x y z
N MET A 1 10.96 19.25 -2.90
CA MET A 1 10.72 17.81 -3.02
C MET A 1 12.04 17.10 -3.10
N LEU A 2 12.15 15.93 -2.47
CA LEU A 2 13.28 15.04 -2.70
C LEU A 2 13.14 14.41 -4.09
N PRO A 3 14.23 14.03 -4.76
CA PRO A 3 14.11 13.31 -6.02
C PRO A 3 13.39 11.97 -5.80
N THR A 4 12.49 11.63 -6.72
CA THR A 4 11.83 10.33 -6.79
C THR A 4 12.87 9.21 -6.79
N LEU A 5 12.50 8.06 -6.25
CA LEU A 5 13.38 6.89 -6.26
C LEU A 5 13.60 6.42 -7.69
N SER A 6 14.86 6.20 -8.03
CA SER A 6 15.25 5.56 -9.28
C SER A 6 14.93 4.07 -9.25
N GLU A 7 14.83 3.43 -10.41
CA GLU A 7 14.66 1.98 -10.55
C GLU A 7 15.72 1.20 -9.74
N LYS A 8 16.98 1.66 -9.76
CA LYS A 8 18.06 1.04 -8.98
C LYS A 8 17.83 1.13 -7.46
N GLU A 9 17.23 2.23 -7.00
CA GLU A 9 16.90 2.41 -5.58
C GLU A 9 15.68 1.59 -5.17
N LEU A 10 14.68 1.46 -6.05
CA LEU A 10 13.53 0.58 -5.86
C LEU A 10 13.98 -0.88 -5.80
N ASN A 11 14.80 -1.35 -6.75
CA ASN A 11 15.37 -2.70 -6.73
C ASN A 11 16.18 -2.96 -5.47
N ARG A 12 16.94 -1.96 -5.00
CA ARG A 12 17.67 -2.07 -3.73
C ARG A 12 16.71 -2.15 -2.53
N LEU A 13 15.59 -1.44 -2.56
CA LEU A 13 14.59 -1.51 -1.50
C LEU A 13 13.93 -2.89 -1.49
N GLU A 14 13.53 -3.40 -2.65
CA GLU A 14 13.01 -4.76 -2.85
C GLU A 14 13.97 -5.82 -2.28
N ASP A 15 15.26 -5.76 -2.65
CA ASP A 15 16.30 -6.67 -2.11
C ASP A 15 16.39 -6.64 -0.57
N LEU A 16 16.21 -5.46 0.02
CA LEU A 16 16.25 -5.28 1.47
C LEU A 16 14.97 -5.81 2.13
N LEU A 17 13.80 -5.62 1.53
CA LEU A 17 12.53 -6.21 1.99
C LEU A 17 12.63 -7.74 2.01
N ILE A 18 13.13 -8.35 0.94
CA ILE A 18 13.35 -9.79 0.86
C ILE A 18 14.39 -10.26 1.91
N SER A 19 15.50 -9.54 2.05
CA SER A 19 16.60 -9.94 2.93
C SER A 19 16.27 -9.86 4.42
N TYR A 20 15.35 -8.97 4.80
CA TYR A 20 15.03 -8.62 6.19
C TYR A 20 13.58 -8.89 6.59
N GLY A 21 12.76 -9.31 5.64
CA GLY A 21 11.37 -9.68 5.85
C GLY A 21 11.19 -10.96 6.67
N ASN A 22 9.95 -11.16 7.10
CA ASN A 22 9.47 -12.35 7.78
C ASN A 22 8.01 -12.60 7.37
N GLU A 23 7.40 -13.67 7.88
CA GLU A 23 6.00 -14.03 7.55
C GLU A 23 4.97 -12.93 7.84
N TYR A 24 5.29 -11.94 8.68
CA TYR A 24 4.41 -10.83 9.01
C TYR A 24 4.83 -9.50 8.39
N SER A 25 5.97 -9.40 7.71
CA SER A 25 6.38 -8.14 7.07
C SER A 25 5.61 -7.94 5.76
N VAL A 26 5.68 -6.72 5.22
CA VAL A 26 5.31 -6.53 3.81
C VAL A 26 6.22 -7.38 2.91
N ILE A 27 5.68 -7.92 1.83
CA ILE A 27 6.39 -8.92 1.02
C ILE A 27 7.12 -8.33 -0.20
N ASN A 28 6.64 -7.21 -0.75
CA ASN A 28 7.21 -6.56 -1.93
C ASN A 28 6.89 -5.05 -2.00
N LEU A 29 7.34 -4.39 -3.07
CA LEU A 29 7.05 -2.99 -3.31
C LEU A 29 5.55 -2.68 -3.53
N ALA A 30 4.75 -3.60 -4.08
CA ALA A 30 3.31 -3.38 -4.28
C ALA A 30 2.56 -3.29 -2.95
N GLU A 31 2.77 -4.24 -2.03
CA GLU A 31 2.22 -4.17 -0.67
C GLU A 31 2.73 -2.91 0.06
N LEU A 32 4.01 -2.59 -0.08
CA LEU A 32 4.56 -1.38 0.53
C LEU A 32 3.94 -0.08 -0.03
N ASN A 33 3.68 -0.03 -1.35
CA ASN A 33 3.01 1.08 -1.99
C ASN A 33 1.58 1.26 -1.48
N GLY A 34 0.83 0.16 -1.33
CA GLY A 34 -0.51 0.19 -0.74
C GLY A 34 -0.50 0.71 0.68
N PHE A 35 0.46 0.25 1.50
CA PHE A 35 0.65 0.73 2.86
C PHE A 35 0.91 2.24 2.92
N PHE A 36 1.84 2.74 2.11
CA PHE A 36 2.14 4.17 2.06
C PHE A 36 0.99 5.01 1.49
N THR A 37 0.21 4.47 0.56
CA THR A 37 -1.00 5.12 0.05
C THR A 37 -2.03 5.29 1.17
N ALA A 38 -2.23 4.28 2.01
CA ALA A 38 -3.12 4.37 3.17
C ALA A 38 -2.61 5.36 4.23
N LEU A 39 -1.30 5.38 4.50
CA LEU A 39 -0.70 6.39 5.39
C LEU A 39 -0.93 7.82 4.87
N ALA A 40 -0.71 8.04 3.59
CA ALA A 40 -0.90 9.34 2.95
C ALA A 40 -2.39 9.74 2.86
N SER A 41 -3.29 8.77 2.74
CA SER A 41 -4.74 9.00 2.71
C SER A 41 -5.37 9.22 4.09
N SER A 42 -4.63 8.91 5.15
CA SER A 42 -5.12 8.97 6.53
C SER A 42 -5.43 10.41 6.98
N PRO A 43 -6.51 10.63 7.76
CA PRO A 43 -6.76 11.93 8.41
C PRO A 43 -5.77 12.23 9.56
N VAL A 44 -5.02 11.22 10.02
CA VAL A 44 -4.03 11.32 11.11
C VAL A 44 -2.65 10.95 10.57
N LYS A 45 -1.66 11.82 10.85
CA LYS A 45 -0.25 11.54 10.54
C LYS A 45 0.35 10.62 11.59
N VAL A 46 0.99 9.54 11.13
CA VAL A 46 1.73 8.59 11.98
C VAL A 46 3.23 8.76 11.75
N THR A 47 4.02 8.75 12.83
CA THR A 47 5.47 8.89 12.74
C THR A 47 6.14 7.60 12.29
N PRO A 48 7.34 7.67 11.65
CA PRO A 48 8.09 6.49 11.26
C PRO A 48 8.33 5.48 12.36
N GLU A 49 8.52 5.94 13.60
CA GLU A 49 8.71 5.07 14.77
C GLU A 49 7.53 4.11 15.00
N HIS A 50 6.32 4.47 14.58
CA HIS A 50 5.12 3.64 14.71
C HIS A 50 4.88 2.76 13.48
N TRP A 51 5.08 3.30 12.27
CA TRP A 51 4.75 2.55 11.05
C TRP A 51 5.90 1.65 10.55
N LEU A 52 7.17 1.96 10.84
CA LEU A 52 8.32 1.12 10.45
C LEU A 52 8.26 -0.29 11.07
N PRO A 53 7.95 -0.45 12.37
CA PRO A 53 7.74 -1.78 12.93
C PRO A 53 6.58 -2.53 12.27
N ALA A 54 5.51 -1.83 11.91
CA ALA A 54 4.31 -2.46 11.35
C ALA A 54 4.56 -3.07 9.95
N VAL A 55 5.32 -2.38 9.09
CA VAL A 55 5.75 -2.93 7.79
C VAL A 55 6.79 -4.03 7.93
N ALA A 56 7.53 -4.06 9.03
CA ALA A 56 8.55 -5.07 9.32
C ALA A 56 8.03 -6.30 10.09
N GLY A 57 6.72 -6.43 10.31
CA GLY A 57 6.14 -7.56 11.05
C GLY A 57 6.15 -7.38 12.58
N GLY A 58 5.89 -6.16 13.03
CA GLY A 58 5.73 -5.78 14.45
C GLY A 58 7.00 -5.35 15.17
N LYS A 59 8.18 -5.49 14.54
CA LYS A 59 9.47 -5.08 15.12
C LYS A 59 10.46 -4.72 14.01
N VAL A 60 11.33 -3.75 14.30
CA VAL A 60 12.40 -3.36 13.37
C VAL A 60 13.29 -4.60 13.07
N PRO A 61 13.68 -4.83 11.79
CA PRO A 61 14.50 -5.98 11.45
C PRO A 61 15.87 -5.94 12.12
N LYS A 62 16.43 -7.13 12.39
CA LYS A 62 17.82 -7.25 12.85
C LYS A 62 18.77 -7.14 11.65
N PHE A 63 19.23 -5.93 11.36
CA PHE A 63 20.14 -5.68 10.26
C PHE A 63 21.49 -6.36 10.48
N LYS A 64 22.04 -6.92 9.39
CA LYS A 64 23.36 -7.59 9.42
C LYS A 64 24.51 -6.57 9.51
N LYS A 65 24.27 -5.33 9.06
CA LYS A 65 25.24 -4.24 8.98
C LYS A 65 24.53 -2.89 9.17
N PRO A 66 25.15 -1.90 9.82
CA PRO A 66 24.59 -0.54 9.96
C PRO A 66 24.23 0.11 8.61
N ALA A 67 25.05 -0.12 7.58
CA ALA A 67 24.78 0.43 6.24
C ALA A 67 23.50 -0.11 5.58
N HIS A 68 23.01 -1.30 5.99
CA HIS A 68 21.75 -1.84 5.49
C HIS A 68 20.56 -1.19 6.19
N GLU A 69 20.67 -0.97 7.51
CA GLU A 69 19.68 -0.26 8.29
C GLU A 69 19.48 1.18 7.80
N GLU A 70 20.60 1.89 7.59
CA GLU A 70 20.59 3.26 7.07
C GLU A 70 19.94 3.31 5.68
N ALA A 71 20.34 2.40 4.77
CA ALA A 71 19.77 2.33 3.44
C ALA A 71 18.27 1.98 3.46
N TYR A 72 17.87 0.97 4.23
CA TYR A 72 16.47 0.56 4.36
C TYR A 72 15.62 1.71 4.86
N THR A 73 16.01 2.33 5.97
CA THR A 73 15.27 3.43 6.58
C THR A 73 15.19 4.63 5.64
N ALA A 74 16.30 5.04 5.02
CA ALA A 74 16.31 6.18 4.11
C ALA A 74 15.43 5.96 2.87
N LEU A 75 15.46 4.75 2.28
CA LEU A 75 14.64 4.39 1.13
C LEU A 75 13.15 4.35 1.49
N MET A 76 12.79 3.74 2.63
CA MET A 76 11.41 3.69 3.14
C MET A 76 10.84 5.10 3.36
N LEU A 77 11.58 5.98 4.02
CA LEU A 77 11.15 7.36 4.28
C LEU A 77 10.98 8.16 2.99
N ARG A 78 11.90 8.01 2.04
CA ARG A 78 11.80 8.66 0.73
C ARG A 78 10.62 8.13 -0.07
N TYR A 79 10.38 6.82 -0.07
CA TYR A 79 9.27 6.25 -0.81
C TYR A 79 7.92 6.68 -0.24
N ALA A 80 7.77 6.65 1.08
CA ALA A 80 6.58 7.16 1.76
C ALA A 80 6.31 8.63 1.42
N SER A 81 7.36 9.46 1.40
CA SER A 81 7.25 10.88 1.03
C SER A 81 6.86 11.05 -0.43
N GLN A 82 7.45 10.27 -1.34
CA GLN A 82 7.12 10.29 -2.76
C GLN A 82 5.64 9.93 -3.00
N VAL A 83 5.15 8.83 -2.42
CA VAL A 83 3.73 8.43 -2.57
C VAL A 83 2.78 9.50 -2.02
N ALA A 84 3.12 10.12 -0.89
CA ALA A 84 2.32 11.20 -0.32
C ALA A 84 2.31 12.46 -1.21
N GLU A 85 3.45 12.82 -1.80
CA GLU A 85 3.56 13.93 -2.76
C GLU A 85 2.75 13.65 -4.04
N GLU A 86 2.84 12.44 -4.60
CA GLU A 86 2.08 12.03 -5.80
C GLU A 86 0.55 12.13 -5.59
N LEU A 87 0.05 11.68 -4.44
CA LEU A 87 -1.37 11.80 -4.08
C LEU A 87 -1.81 13.25 -3.87
N ALA A 88 -0.94 14.09 -3.30
CA ALA A 88 -1.26 15.48 -3.00
C ALA A 88 -1.24 16.38 -4.24
N ASP A 89 -0.29 16.13 -5.15
CA ASP A 89 -0.03 17.00 -6.32
C ASP A 89 -0.95 16.68 -7.50
N ASP A 90 -1.17 15.40 -7.82
CA ASP A 90 -1.97 14.99 -8.99
C ASP A 90 -2.75 13.69 -8.74
N LEU A 91 -3.70 13.77 -7.81
CA LEU A 91 -4.56 12.65 -7.42
C LEU A 91 -5.27 11.96 -8.59
N ASP A 92 -5.68 12.74 -9.61
CA ASP A 92 -6.39 12.21 -10.78
C ASP A 92 -5.48 11.37 -11.68
N ARG A 93 -4.16 11.61 -11.65
CA ARG A 93 -3.17 10.82 -12.38
C ARG A 93 -2.43 9.79 -11.53
N PHE A 94 -2.61 9.80 -10.21
CA PHE A 94 -2.07 8.76 -9.33
C PHE A 94 -2.43 7.35 -9.85
N GLN A 95 -1.44 6.47 -9.87
CA GLN A 95 -1.55 5.06 -10.19
C GLN A 95 -0.89 4.25 -9.06
N PRO A 96 -1.59 3.27 -8.45
CA PRO A 96 -0.98 2.35 -7.52
C PRO A 96 0.06 1.47 -8.23
N LEU A 97 1.10 1.04 -7.49
CA LEU A 97 2.02 0.02 -7.97
C LEU A 97 1.35 -1.36 -7.77
N LEU A 98 0.83 -1.93 -8.85
CA LEU A 98 0.21 -3.26 -8.86
C LEU A 98 1.13 -4.24 -9.60
N GLU A 99 1.25 -5.45 -9.07
CA GLU A 99 1.97 -6.53 -9.74
C GLU A 99 1.14 -7.12 -10.88
N GLU A 100 1.85 -7.73 -11.83
CA GLU A 100 1.27 -8.44 -12.96
C GLU A 100 1.65 -9.93 -12.89
N SER A 101 0.71 -10.81 -13.22
CA SER A 101 0.92 -12.26 -13.26
C SER A 101 0.62 -12.82 -14.65
N GLU A 102 1.52 -13.64 -15.17
CA GLU A 102 1.34 -14.34 -16.43
C GLU A 102 0.50 -15.62 -16.23
N THR A 103 -0.65 -15.69 -16.91
CA THR A 103 -1.54 -16.87 -16.89
C THR A 103 -1.67 -17.47 -18.30
N GLU A 104 -2.29 -18.65 -18.41
CA GLU A 104 -2.61 -19.25 -19.72
C GLU A 104 -3.52 -18.37 -20.58
N GLU A 105 -4.30 -17.48 -19.95
CA GLU A 105 -5.28 -16.58 -20.58
C GLU A 105 -4.70 -15.19 -20.87
N GLY A 106 -3.45 -14.93 -20.44
CA GLY A 106 -2.74 -13.66 -20.59
C GLY A 106 -2.29 -13.06 -19.25
N THR A 107 -1.71 -11.87 -19.32
CA THR A 107 -1.27 -11.09 -18.15
C THR A 107 -2.48 -10.56 -17.38
N VAL A 108 -2.51 -10.75 -16.06
CA VAL A 108 -3.56 -10.27 -15.15
C VAL A 108 -2.96 -9.39 -14.05
N ILE A 109 -3.73 -8.40 -13.59
CA ILE A 109 -3.33 -7.55 -12.47
C ILE A 109 -3.58 -8.28 -11.14
N VAL A 110 -2.59 -8.26 -10.25
CA VAL A 110 -2.69 -8.77 -8.87
C VAL A 110 -3.07 -7.61 -7.96
N LEU A 111 -4.26 -7.69 -7.36
CA LEU A 111 -4.80 -6.64 -6.49
C LEU A 111 -4.43 -6.85 -5.02
N GLU A 112 -4.22 -8.12 -4.66
CA GLU A 112 -4.20 -8.61 -3.29
C GLU A 112 -3.09 -7.95 -2.48
N GLU A 113 -1.85 -7.99 -2.98
CA GLU A 113 -0.67 -7.51 -2.26
C GLU A 113 -0.80 -6.03 -1.91
N TRP A 114 -1.17 -5.21 -2.90
CA TRP A 114 -1.40 -3.78 -2.70
C TRP A 114 -2.54 -3.55 -1.70
N CYS A 115 -3.65 -4.27 -1.84
CA CYS A 115 -4.81 -4.14 -0.95
C CYS A 115 -4.48 -4.56 0.49
N PHE A 116 -3.70 -5.63 0.69
CA PHE A 116 -3.20 -6.04 2.01
C PHE A 116 -2.39 -4.93 2.67
N GLY A 117 -1.48 -4.33 1.90
CA GLY A 117 -0.68 -3.19 2.33
C GLY A 117 -1.55 -2.02 2.76
N TYR A 118 -2.54 -1.66 1.94
CA TYR A 118 -3.48 -0.58 2.24
C TYR A 118 -4.24 -0.85 3.54
N MET A 119 -4.81 -2.04 3.69
CA MET A 119 -5.55 -2.41 4.90
C MET A 119 -4.66 -2.38 6.14
N ARG A 120 -3.41 -2.87 6.05
CA ARG A 120 -2.42 -2.74 7.13
C ARG A 120 -2.16 -1.27 7.48
N GLY A 121 -2.07 -0.39 6.48
CA GLY A 121 -1.89 1.06 6.70
C GLY A 121 -3.08 1.71 7.41
N THR A 122 -4.33 1.34 7.07
CA THR A 122 -5.53 1.85 7.76
C THR A 122 -5.58 1.45 9.24
N GLN A 123 -5.10 0.24 9.57
CA GLN A 123 -5.01 -0.24 10.96
C GLN A 123 -3.95 0.54 11.75
N VAL A 124 -2.75 0.73 11.19
CA VAL A 124 -1.66 1.49 11.83
C VAL A 124 -2.04 2.94 12.11
N THR A 125 -2.80 3.54 11.19
CA THR A 125 -3.30 4.91 11.32
C THR A 125 -4.60 5.03 12.10
N GLN A 126 -5.17 3.90 12.55
CA GLN A 126 -6.40 3.83 13.33
C GLN A 126 -7.53 4.64 12.68
N TRP A 127 -7.82 4.35 11.40
CA TRP A 127 -8.87 5.06 10.68
C TRP A 127 -10.18 5.08 11.48
N PRO A 128 -10.81 6.27 11.62
CA PRO A 128 -12.09 6.36 12.29
C PRO A 128 -13.17 5.63 11.48
N THR A 129 -14.29 5.31 12.14
CA THR A 129 -15.45 4.78 11.44
C THR A 129 -15.87 5.71 10.30
N LEU A 130 -15.99 5.14 9.10
CA LEU A 130 -16.36 5.86 7.89
C LEU A 130 -17.90 5.94 7.76
N PRO A 131 -18.44 7.03 7.19
CA PRO A 131 -19.83 7.05 6.73
C PRO A 131 -20.06 5.97 5.66
N ARG A 132 -21.33 5.59 5.47
CA ARG A 132 -21.73 4.48 4.59
C ARG A 132 -21.13 4.53 3.18
N GLU A 133 -21.04 5.71 2.58
CA GLU A 133 -20.49 5.89 1.23
C GLU A 133 -18.99 5.57 1.19
N GLN A 134 -18.22 6.09 2.15
CA GLN A 134 -16.78 5.85 2.23
C GLN A 134 -16.44 4.45 2.73
N ASP A 135 -17.28 3.88 3.60
CA ASP A 135 -17.17 2.49 4.02
C ASP A 135 -17.32 1.52 2.83
N ALA A 136 -18.21 1.83 1.87
CA ALA A 136 -18.32 1.04 0.64
C ALA A 136 -17.05 1.12 -0.24
N LEU A 137 -16.39 2.29 -0.28
CA LEU A 137 -15.12 2.45 -0.98
C LEU A 137 -14.00 1.67 -0.31
N LEU A 138 -13.91 1.73 1.03
CA LEU A 138 -12.93 0.95 1.77
C LEU A 138 -13.18 -0.56 1.60
N LYS A 139 -14.44 -0.98 1.51
CA LYS A 139 -14.81 -2.38 1.21
C LYS A 139 -14.35 -2.87 -0.15
N ALA A 140 -14.34 -2.00 -1.17
CA ALA A 140 -13.80 -2.35 -2.47
C ALA A 140 -12.29 -2.68 -2.40
N ILE A 141 -11.55 -1.99 -1.53
CA ILE A 141 -10.13 -2.27 -1.26
C ILE A 141 -10.00 -3.53 -0.39
N SER A 142 -10.77 -3.61 0.71
CA SER A 142 -10.65 -4.71 1.66
C SER A 142 -11.07 -6.06 1.08
N LEU A 143 -11.87 -6.09 0.01
CA LEU A 143 -12.22 -7.30 -0.73
C LEU A 143 -10.98 -8.14 -1.08
N HIS A 144 -9.91 -7.50 -1.54
CA HIS A 144 -8.65 -8.15 -1.90
C HIS A 144 -7.57 -8.04 -0.79
N GLY A 145 -7.83 -7.30 0.28
CA GLY A 145 -6.84 -6.96 1.31
C GLY A 145 -7.05 -7.60 2.67
N LEU A 146 -7.98 -8.56 2.80
CA LEU A 146 -8.28 -9.26 4.05
C LEU A 146 -8.37 -10.77 3.82
N GLU A 147 -7.74 -11.54 4.70
CA GLU A 147 -7.77 -13.01 4.66
C GLU A 147 -9.19 -13.59 4.74
N ASP A 148 -10.09 -12.90 5.46
CA ASP A 148 -11.50 -13.28 5.59
C ASP A 148 -12.25 -13.34 4.25
N ASN A 149 -11.72 -12.70 3.19
CA ASN A 149 -12.34 -12.67 1.87
C ASN A 149 -11.79 -13.73 0.90
N VAL A 150 -10.80 -14.54 1.31
CA VAL A 150 -10.18 -15.55 0.43
C VAL A 150 -11.22 -16.52 -0.15
N GLU A 151 -12.11 -17.05 0.69
CA GLU A 151 -13.17 -17.97 0.23
C GLU A 151 -14.12 -17.31 -0.79
N LEU A 152 -14.39 -16.00 -0.64
CA LEU A 152 -15.20 -15.25 -1.60
C LEU A 152 -14.45 -15.08 -2.93
N LEU A 153 -13.19 -14.70 -2.88
CA LEU A 153 -12.34 -14.51 -4.06
C LEU A 153 -12.18 -15.81 -4.87
N ASP A 154 -12.13 -16.97 -4.20
CA ASP A 154 -12.08 -18.29 -4.84
C ASP A 154 -13.34 -18.60 -5.65
N THR A 155 -14.48 -18.00 -5.30
CA THR A 155 -15.73 -18.14 -6.07
C THR A 155 -15.85 -17.17 -7.24
N MET A 156 -15.01 -16.12 -7.28
CA MET A 156 -15.04 -15.11 -8.34
C MET A 156 -14.33 -15.60 -9.60
N SER A 157 -14.86 -15.24 -10.77
CA SER A 157 -14.14 -15.47 -12.01
C SER A 157 -12.93 -14.54 -12.12
N ALA A 158 -11.94 -14.90 -12.94
CA ALA A 158 -10.81 -14.01 -13.24
C ALA A 158 -11.29 -12.67 -13.82
N ALA A 159 -12.32 -12.69 -14.68
CA ALA A 159 -12.91 -11.49 -15.25
C ALA A 159 -13.56 -10.59 -14.19
N ASP A 160 -14.26 -11.16 -13.20
CA ASP A 160 -14.86 -10.38 -12.10
C ASP A 160 -13.78 -9.75 -11.22
N ARG A 161 -12.69 -10.46 -10.93
CA ARG A 161 -11.55 -9.90 -10.18
C ARG A 161 -10.87 -8.76 -10.95
N GLN A 162 -10.65 -8.92 -12.26
CA GLN A 162 -10.08 -7.84 -13.08
C GLN A 162 -11.02 -6.62 -13.20
N ALA A 163 -12.34 -6.83 -13.13
CA ALA A 163 -13.32 -5.72 -13.10
C ALA A 163 -13.27 -4.88 -11.81
N CYS A 164 -12.57 -5.34 -10.76
CA CYS A 164 -12.34 -4.58 -9.53
C CYS A 164 -11.24 -3.52 -9.66
N VAL A 165 -10.33 -3.63 -10.64
CA VAL A 165 -9.23 -2.66 -10.86
C VAL A 165 -9.72 -1.20 -10.95
N PRO A 166 -10.71 -0.84 -11.80
CA PRO A 166 -11.20 0.54 -11.85
C PRO A 166 -11.87 0.99 -10.54
N GLN A 167 -12.51 0.07 -9.80
CA GLN A 167 -13.16 0.37 -8.52
C GLN A 167 -12.12 0.67 -7.44
N LEU A 168 -10.99 -0.05 -7.45
CA LEU A 168 -9.85 0.26 -6.58
C LEU A 168 -9.33 1.68 -6.83
N LEU A 169 -9.11 2.06 -8.10
CA LEU A 169 -8.62 3.41 -8.44
C LEU A 169 -9.58 4.51 -8.00
N GLU A 170 -10.89 4.29 -8.17
CA GLU A 170 -11.91 5.22 -7.68
C GLU A 170 -11.89 5.33 -6.16
N ALA A 171 -11.83 4.19 -5.46
CA ALA A 171 -11.80 4.13 -4.01
C ALA A 171 -10.62 4.88 -3.41
N ILE A 172 -9.40 4.69 -3.94
CA ILE A 172 -8.20 5.41 -3.50
C ILE A 172 -8.42 6.92 -3.56
N ARG A 173 -8.87 7.42 -4.71
CA ARG A 173 -9.06 8.85 -4.94
C ARG A 173 -10.16 9.42 -4.07
N ALA A 174 -11.28 8.72 -3.97
CA ALA A 174 -12.43 9.19 -3.21
C ALA A 174 -12.18 9.18 -1.69
N LEU A 175 -11.48 8.17 -1.16
CA LEU A 175 -11.07 8.12 0.25
C LEU A 175 -10.05 9.21 0.58
N TYR A 176 -9.04 9.41 -0.27
CA TYR A 176 -8.08 10.50 -0.10
C TYR A 176 -8.78 11.87 -0.04
N ARG A 177 -9.66 12.16 -1.02
CA ARG A 177 -10.46 13.40 -1.07
C ARG A 177 -11.33 13.57 0.17
N TYR A 178 -11.96 12.50 0.64
CA TYR A 178 -12.83 12.55 1.81
C TYR A 178 -12.05 13.03 3.05
N HIS A 179 -10.88 12.44 3.32
CA HIS A 179 -10.07 12.80 4.48
C HIS A 179 -9.35 14.14 4.36
N HIS A 180 -9.06 14.60 3.14
CA HIS A 180 -8.34 15.85 2.89
C HIS A 180 -9.24 17.02 2.49
N ARG A 181 -10.56 16.85 2.54
CA ARG A 181 -11.49 17.94 2.27
C ARG A 181 -11.34 19.01 3.36
N PRO A 182 -11.22 20.31 2.99
CA PRO A 182 -11.22 21.36 4.00
C PRO A 182 -12.51 21.31 4.81
N MET A 183 -12.40 21.27 6.13
CA MET A 183 -13.55 21.45 7.02
C MET A 183 -14.12 22.85 6.78
N HIS A 184 -15.39 22.91 6.39
CA HIS A 184 -16.15 24.16 6.28
C HIS A 184 -16.70 24.58 7.64
#